data_AF-A0A8T3WZI2-F1
#
_entry.id   AF-A0A8T3WZI2-F1
#
_cell.length_a   1.000
_cell.length_b   1.000
_cell.length_c   1.000
_cell.angle_alpha   90.00
_cell.angle_beta   90.00
_cell.angle_gamma   90.00
#
_symmetry.space_group_name_H-M   'P 1'
#
loop_
_entity.id
_entity.type
_entity.pdbx_description
1 polymer ?
#
loop_
_entity_poly.entity_id
_entity_poly.type
_entity_poly.pdbx_seq_one_letter_code
_entity_poly.pdbx_strand_id
1 'polypeptide(L)'
;MNIAKTRIDSKGRISIPYHMRTSLNLDSSSEMKIAANEKEIVLTPSMDGVRVRIRFRDFPALLRVIKMISGFKVYIGDDRITNFDRRNVEWSAVLEGDSRILKNLVKKIKKYGSVKSVVLN
;
A
#
# COMPACT_ATOMS: atom_id res chain seq x y z
N MET A 1 21.80 19.84 -22.05
CA MET A 1 20.59 19.50 -21.27
C MET A 1 21.03 19.28 -19.83
N ASN A 2 20.66 20.17 -18.90
CA ASN A 2 21.07 20.04 -17.49
C ASN A 2 20.18 18.99 -16.81
N ILE A 3 20.73 17.81 -16.52
CA ILE A 3 20.03 16.79 -15.72
C ILE A 3 20.01 17.33 -14.29
N ALA A 4 18.86 17.80 -13.82
CA ALA A 4 18.71 18.23 -12.45
C ALA A 4 18.88 17.01 -11.53
N LYS A 5 19.86 17.06 -10.63
CA LYS A 5 20.26 15.96 -9.74
C LYS A 5 19.66 16.16 -8.35
N THR A 6 19.36 15.06 -7.67
CA THR A 6 19.15 15.07 -6.21
C THR A 6 20.42 15.56 -5.52
N ARG A 7 20.28 16.46 -4.54
CA ARG A 7 21.41 17.04 -3.79
C ARG A 7 21.23 16.82 -2.29
N ILE A 8 22.33 16.62 -1.58
CA ILE A 8 22.40 16.59 -0.12
C ILE A 8 23.24 17.80 0.32
N ASP A 9 22.73 18.62 1.23
CA ASP A 9 23.50 19.73 1.80
C ASP A 9 24.24 19.36 3.09
N SER A 10 25.05 20.29 3.61
CA SER A 10 25.83 20.11 4.85
C SER A 10 24.98 19.97 6.11
N LYS A 11 23.67 20.21 6.02
CA LYS A 11 22.70 20.02 7.10
C LYS A 11 21.91 18.72 6.94
N GLY A 12 22.29 17.87 5.98
CA GLY A 12 21.63 16.59 5.70
C GLY A 12 20.29 16.71 4.97
N ARG A 13 19.98 17.86 4.35
CA ARG A 13 18.72 18.03 3.60
C ARG A 13 18.84 17.45 2.21
N ILE A 14 17.84 16.66 1.82
CA ILE A 14 17.76 16.06 0.49
C ILE A 14 16.82 16.90 -0.38
N SER A 15 17.37 17.50 -1.43
CA SER A 15 16.61 18.29 -2.40
C SER A 15 16.29 17.44 -3.64
N ILE A 16 15.00 17.17 -3.87
CA ILE A 16 14.52 16.38 -5.02
C ILE A 16 13.94 17.33 -6.09
N PRO A 17 14.46 17.32 -7.34
CA PRO A 17 13.95 18.15 -8.43
C PRO A 17 12.45 17.94 -8.72
N TYR A 18 11.75 18.99 -9.15
CA TYR A 18 10.30 18.97 -9.41
C TYR A 18 9.85 17.84 -10.36
N HIS A 19 10.58 17.63 -11.46
CA HIS A 19 10.24 16.58 -12.43
C HIS A 19 10.36 15.17 -11.82
N MET A 20 11.36 14.93 -10.97
CA MET A 20 11.49 13.67 -10.22
C MET A 20 10.39 13.52 -9.17
N ARG A 21 10.05 14.61 -8.46
CA ARG A 21 8.92 14.60 -7.51
C ARG A 21 7.62 14.20 -8.19
N THR A 22 7.36 14.73 -9.38
CA THR A 22 6.16 14.42 -10.17
C THR A 22 6.14 12.94 -10.58
N SER A 23 7.25 12.39 -11.08
CA SER A 23 7.33 10.96 -11.43
C SER A 23 7.23 10.02 -10.23
N LEU A 24 7.60 10.49 -9.04
CA LEU A 24 7.53 9.74 -7.79
C LEU A 24 6.24 10.02 -6.99
N ASN A 25 5.32 10.84 -7.53
CA ASN A 25 4.12 11.33 -6.82
C ASN A 25 4.42 11.91 -5.42
N LEU A 26 5.54 12.63 -5.28
CA LEU A 26 5.92 13.31 -4.05
C LEU A 26 5.40 14.75 -4.02
N ASP A 27 4.56 15.06 -3.06
CA ASP A 27 4.09 16.41 -2.75
C ASP A 27 4.63 16.91 -1.41
N SER A 28 4.26 18.14 -1.03
CA SER A 28 4.69 18.76 0.24
C SER A 28 4.10 18.10 1.48
N SER A 29 3.06 17.28 1.34
CA SER A 29 2.40 16.54 2.42
C SER A 29 2.88 15.09 2.53
N SER A 30 3.74 14.65 1.61
CA SER A 30 4.22 13.27 1.57
C SER A 30 5.15 13.00 2.74
N GLU A 31 4.75 12.12 3.64
CA GLU A 31 5.62 11.57 4.66
C GLU A 31 6.58 10.56 4.03
N MET A 32 7.77 10.36 4.62
CA MET A 32 8.80 9.45 4.11
C MET A 32 9.25 8.50 5.21
N LYS A 33 9.25 7.20 4.91
CA LYS A 33 9.93 6.18 5.71
C LYS A 33 11.40 6.16 5.31
N ILE A 34 12.27 6.11 6.31
CA ILE A 34 13.72 6.04 6.13
C ILE A 34 14.17 4.66 6.62
N ALA A 35 14.80 3.88 5.74
CA ALA A 35 15.51 2.67 6.11
C ALA A 35 16.98 2.85 5.74
N ALA A 36 17.89 2.45 6.62
CA ALA A 36 19.33 2.55 6.38
C ALA A 36 19.98 1.18 6.64
N ASN A 37 20.95 0.83 5.80
CA ASN A 37 21.88 -0.27 6.02
C ASN A 37 23.32 0.24 5.84
N GLU A 38 24.31 -0.66 5.91
CA GLU A 38 25.73 -0.30 5.81
C GLU A 38 26.14 0.28 4.44
N LYS A 39 25.32 0.13 3.40
CA LYS A 39 25.62 0.52 2.01
C LYS A 39 24.74 1.63 1.47
N GLU A 40 23.50 1.76 1.93
CA GLU A 40 22.52 2.69 1.37
C GLU A 40 21.47 3.18 2.38
N ILE A 41 20.90 4.35 2.06
CA ILE A 41 19.69 4.89 2.70
C ILE A 41 18.57 4.84 1.68
N VAL A 42 17.52 4.10 2.00
CA VAL A 42 16.30 3.96 1.21
C VAL A 42 15.24 4.90 1.78
N LEU A 43 14.73 5.78 0.92
CA LEU A 43 13.62 6.68 1.22
C LEU A 43 12.38 6.20 0.48
N THR A 44 11.36 5.80 1.23
CA THR A 44 10.10 5.33 0.65
C THR A 44 8.99 6.28 1.09
N PRO A 45 8.12 6.78 0.19
CA PRO A 45 6.93 7.51 0.61
C PRO A 45 6.14 6.68 1.61
N SER A 46 5.85 7.26 2.77
CA SER A 46 4.93 6.69 3.74
C SER A 46 3.52 6.91 3.18
N MET A 47 3.03 5.93 2.45
CA MET A 47 1.60 5.85 2.18
C MET A 47 0.91 5.33 3.44
N ASP A 48 -0.23 5.93 3.78
CA ASP A 48 -1.13 5.36 4.79
C ASP A 48 -1.40 3.91 4.37
N GLY A 49 -0.89 2.97 5.17
CA GLY A 49 -0.99 1.55 4.93
C GLY A 49 -1.93 0.95 5.94
N VAL A 50 -2.94 0.22 5.49
CA VAL A 50 -3.80 -0.57 6.38
C VAL A 50 -3.51 -2.03 6.12
N ARG A 51 -3.08 -2.76 7.15
CA ARG A 51 -2.97 -4.21 7.02
C ARG A 51 -4.37 -4.78 7.14
N VAL A 52 -4.81 -5.46 6.09
CA VAL A 52 -6.08 -6.18 6.06
C VAL A 52 -5.82 -7.66 6.21
N ARG A 53 -6.64 -8.32 7.03
CA ARG A 53 -6.76 -9.78 7.03
C ARG A 53 -8.22 -10.13 6.81
N ILE A 54 -8.49 -10.82 5.72
CA ILE A 54 -9.85 -11.09 5.24
C ILE A 54 -10.03 -12.59 5.08
N ARG A 55 -11.10 -13.11 5.68
CA ARG A 55 -11.49 -14.52 5.54
C ARG A 55 -12.61 -14.66 4.52
N PHE A 56 -12.40 -15.55 3.57
CA PHE A 56 -13.31 -15.85 2.47
C PHE A 56 -13.84 -17.28 2.56
N ARG A 57 -15.04 -17.47 2.03
CA ARG A 57 -15.63 -18.80 1.87
C ARG A 57 -14.91 -19.68 0.85
N ASP A 58 -14.30 -19.10 -0.17
CA ASP A 58 -13.61 -19.87 -1.21
C ASP A 58 -12.62 -18.98 -1.97
N PHE A 59 -11.75 -19.62 -2.76
CA PHE A 59 -10.77 -18.93 -3.60
C PHE A 59 -11.43 -18.03 -4.67
N PRO A 60 -12.53 -18.43 -5.34
CA PRO A 60 -13.25 -17.53 -6.25
C PRO A 60 -13.75 -16.23 -5.61
N ALA A 61 -14.18 -16.26 -4.34
CA ALA A 61 -14.57 -15.07 -3.61
C ALA A 61 -13.40 -14.12 -3.37
N LEU A 62 -12.22 -14.66 -3.05
CA LEU A 62 -10.99 -13.87 -2.95
C LEU A 62 -10.69 -13.16 -4.28
N LEU A 63 -10.70 -13.87 -5.41
CA LEU A 63 -10.42 -13.27 -6.72
C LEU A 63 -11.40 -12.14 -7.08
N ARG A 64 -12.69 -12.28 -6.73
CA ARG A 64 -13.68 -11.21 -6.93
C ARG A 64 -13.37 -9.96 -6.10
N VAL A 65 -12.90 -10.14 -4.86
CA VAL A 65 -12.52 -9.01 -4.01
C VAL A 65 -11.21 -8.37 -4.49
N ILE A 66 -10.22 -9.15 -4.93
CA ILE A 66 -9.00 -8.59 -5.55
C ILE A 66 -9.36 -7.78 -6.80
N LYS A 67 -10.26 -8.29 -7.66
CA LYS A 67 -10.76 -7.56 -8.83
C LYS A 67 -11.52 -6.28 -8.45
N MET A 68 -12.23 -6.28 -7.32
CA MET A 68 -12.86 -5.07 -6.80
C MET A 68 -11.80 -4.06 -6.32
N ILE A 69 -10.78 -4.52 -5.60
CA ILE A 69 -9.68 -3.71 -5.07
C ILE A 69 -8.88 -3.07 -6.22
N SER A 70 -8.64 -3.80 -7.31
CA SER A 70 -7.91 -3.27 -8.48
C SER A 70 -8.65 -2.13 -9.20
N GLY A 71 -9.95 -1.93 -8.94
CA GLY A 71 -10.70 -0.77 -9.39
C GLY A 71 -10.42 0.52 -8.60
N PHE A 72 -9.61 0.45 -7.54
CA PHE A 72 -9.20 1.59 -6.72
C PHE A 72 -7.73 1.94 -6.98
N LYS A 73 -7.39 3.21 -6.82
CA LYS A 73 -6.00 3.68 -6.83
C LYS A 73 -5.31 3.33 -5.50
N VAL A 74 -5.11 2.03 -5.28
CA VAL A 74 -4.44 1.47 -4.10
C VAL A 74 -3.36 0.49 -4.56
N TYR A 75 -2.26 0.45 -3.82
CA TYR A 75 -1.22 -0.54 -3.97
C TYR A 75 -1.46 -1.69 -2.99
N ILE A 76 -1.23 -2.92 -3.45
CA ILE A 76 -1.27 -4.13 -2.62
C ILE A 76 0.18 -4.58 -2.43
N GLY A 77 0.66 -4.53 -1.20
CA GLY A 77 1.98 -5.02 -0.81
C GLY A 77 1.89 -6.13 0.24
N ASP A 78 2.97 -6.91 0.35
CA ASP A 78 3.14 -7.97 1.38
C ASP A 78 1.90 -8.86 1.53
N ASP A 79 1.43 -9.39 0.39
CA ASP A 79 0.23 -10.21 0.35
C ASP A 79 0.55 -11.70 0.55
N ARG A 80 -0.31 -12.37 1.31
CA ARG A 80 -0.22 -13.80 1.59
C ARG A 80 -1.60 -14.42 1.60
N ILE A 81 -1.69 -15.57 0.95
CA ILE A 81 -2.87 -16.43 0.97
C ILE A 81 -2.56 -17.66 1.82
N THR A 82 -3.43 -17.96 2.79
CA THR A 82 -3.35 -19.16 3.60
C THR A 82 -4.68 -19.92 3.55
N ASN A 83 -4.61 -21.24 3.40
CA ASN A 83 -5.78 -22.08 3.61
C ASN A 83 -6.07 -22.11 5.11
N PHE A 84 -7.18 -21.50 5.51
CA PHE A 84 -7.56 -21.45 6.92
C PHE A 84 -8.21 -22.78 7.35
N ASP A 85 -9.05 -23.35 6.49
CA ASP A 85 -9.59 -24.71 6.61
C ASP A 85 -9.93 -25.29 5.23
N ARG A 86 -10.51 -26.51 5.19
CA ARG A 86 -10.89 -27.21 3.94
C ARG A 86 -11.85 -26.43 3.04
N ARG A 87 -12.52 -25.41 3.56
CA ARG A 87 -13.56 -24.62 2.89
C ARG A 87 -13.39 -23.12 3.11
N ASN A 88 -12.23 -22.62 3.55
CA ASN A 88 -12.04 -21.20 3.79
C ASN A 88 -10.60 -20.79 3.51
N VAL A 89 -10.46 -19.61 2.93
CA VAL A 89 -9.18 -19.01 2.58
C VAL A 89 -9.05 -17.72 3.34
N GLU A 90 -7.89 -17.50 3.94
CA GLU A 90 -7.52 -16.21 4.52
C GLU A 90 -6.53 -15.51 3.59
N TRP A 91 -6.79 -14.24 3.31
CA TRP A 91 -5.87 -13.38 2.60
C TRP A 91 -5.47 -12.24 3.53
N SER A 92 -4.17 -12.05 3.68
CA SER A 92 -3.59 -10.92 4.40
C SER A 92 -2.81 -10.08 3.42
N ALA A 93 -2.93 -8.76 3.48
CA ALA A 93 -2.16 -7.84 2.65
C ALA A 93 -2.03 -6.48 3.33
N VAL A 94 -1.05 -5.70 2.90
CA VAL A 94 -0.95 -4.27 3.18
C VAL A 94 -1.56 -3.52 2.01
N LEU A 95 -2.61 -2.73 2.29
CA LEU A 95 -3.22 -1.85 1.31
C LEU A 95 -2.70 -0.44 1.54
N GLU A 96 -2.06 0.14 0.53
CA GLU A 96 -1.46 1.47 0.60
C GLU A 96 -2.13 2.41 -0.41
N GLY A 97 -2.39 3.64 -0.02
CA GLY A 97 -3.00 4.65 -0.89
C GLY A 97 -3.65 5.78 -0.11
N ASP A 98 -4.42 6.62 -0.80
CA ASP A 98 -5.14 7.73 -0.15
C ASP A 98 -6.06 7.21 0.98
N SER A 99 -5.99 7.82 2.16
CA SER A 99 -6.72 7.35 3.34
C SER A 99 -8.23 7.38 3.20
N ARG A 100 -8.81 8.29 2.40
CA ARG A 100 -10.26 8.33 2.12
C ARG A 100 -10.64 7.16 1.21
N ILE A 101 -9.79 6.87 0.22
CA ILE A 101 -9.94 5.70 -0.65
C ILE A 101 -9.88 4.42 0.17
N LEU A 102 -8.88 4.26 1.03
CA LEU A 102 -8.71 3.08 1.88
C LEU A 102 -9.89 2.88 2.84
N LYS A 103 -10.36 3.95 3.50
CA LYS A 103 -11.55 3.89 4.37
C LYS A 103 -12.80 3.43 3.61
N ASN A 104 -13.00 3.94 2.39
CA ASN A 104 -14.13 3.53 1.55
C ASN A 104 -14.00 2.09 1.05
N LEU A 105 -12.78 1.68 0.67
CA LEU A 105 -12.48 0.33 0.22
C LEU A 105 -12.75 -0.70 1.33
N VAL A 106 -12.25 -0.45 2.54
CA VAL A 106 -12.49 -1.30 3.72
C VAL A 106 -13.98 -1.43 4.02
N LYS A 107 -14.75 -0.32 3.95
CA LYS A 107 -16.21 -0.36 4.11
C LYS A 107 -16.87 -1.24 3.06
N LYS A 108 -16.44 -1.18 1.80
CA LYS A 108 -16.96 -2.03 0.72
C LYS A 108 -16.62 -3.50 0.92
N ILE A 109 -15.37 -3.81 1.29
CA ILE A 109 -14.92 -5.18 1.59
C ILE A 109 -15.76 -5.79 2.71
N LYS A 110 -15.99 -5.05 3.81
CA LYS A 110 -16.81 -5.53 4.93
C LYS A 110 -18.27 -5.85 4.55
N LYS A 111 -18.81 -5.15 3.54
CA LYS A 111 -20.16 -5.37 3.02
C LYS A 111 -20.24 -6.45 1.94
N TYR A 112 -19.11 -7.00 1.51
CA TYR A 112 -19.08 -7.99 0.45
C TYR A 112 -19.56 -9.34 1.01
N GLY A 113 -20.68 -9.87 0.51
CA GLY A 113 -21.38 -11.00 1.15
C GLY A 113 -20.59 -12.31 1.29
N SER A 114 -19.45 -12.45 0.61
CA SER A 114 -18.55 -13.61 0.73
C SER A 114 -17.43 -13.42 1.78
N VAL A 115 -17.31 -12.23 2.37
CA VAL A 115 -16.34 -11.91 3.42
C VAL A 115 -16.92 -12.30 4.77
N LYS A 116 -16.22 -13.18 5.49
CA LYS A 116 -16.63 -13.64 6.83
C LYS A 116 -16.14 -12.71 7.94
N SER A 117 -14.93 -12.18 7.80
CA SER A 117 -14.35 -11.25 8.75
C SER A 117 -13.29 -10.37 8.09
N VAL A 118 -13.11 -9.17 8.62
CA VAL A 118 -12.05 -8.23 8.24
C VAL A 118 -11.40 -7.71 9.52
N VAL A 119 -10.11 -7.97 9.69
CA VAL A 119 -9.28 -7.37 10.74
C VAL A 119 -8.42 -6.29 10.11
N LEU A 120 -8.34 -5.12 10.77
CA LEU A 120 -7.52 -3.99 10.35
C LEU A 120 -6.47 -3.76 11.44
N ASN A 121 -5.20 -3.77 11.05
CA ASN A 121 -4.08 -3.42 11.91
C ASN A 121 -3.28 -2.27 11.30
#